data_AF-A0A7J2ITV9-F1
#
_entry.id   AF-A0A7J2ITV9-F1
#
_cell.length_a   1.000
_cell.length_b   1.000
_cell.length_c   1.000
_cell.angle_alpha   90.00
_cell.angle_beta   90.00
_cell.angle_gamma   90.00
#
_symmetry.space_group_name_H-M   'P 1'
#
loop_
_entity.id
_entity.type
_entity.pdbx_description
1 polymer ?
#
loop_
_entity_poly.entity_id
_entity_poly.type
_entity_poly.pdbx_seq_one_letter_code
_entity_poly.pdbx_strand_id
1 'polypeptide(L)'
;MLEAACREVIEGLMALERPTPRDVEKLKLRVLKEYKLERMPRNSDLIACLRPEERPKLLPLLRLKKVRSISGVVVITVMAEPRPCPKPEPCIYCPGGPSSGTPQSYTGLEPACRRAIQNGFDPYRQVAARVKQLR
;
A
#
# COMPACT_ATOMS: atom_id res chain seq x y z
N MET A 1 -8.93 -26.59 -0.94
CA MET A 1 -8.33 -27.02 0.34
C MET A 1 -7.89 -25.84 1.20
N LEU A 2 -7.02 -24.95 0.69
CA LEU A 2 -6.57 -23.78 1.45
C LEU A 2 -7.73 -22.86 1.89
N GLU A 3 -8.72 -22.63 1.03
CA GLU A 3 -9.87 -21.77 1.32
C GLU A 3 -10.74 -22.33 2.46
N ALA A 4 -11.01 -23.64 2.46
CA ALA A 4 -11.71 -24.33 3.55
C ALA A 4 -10.92 -24.25 4.88
N ALA A 5 -9.61 -24.48 4.83
CA ALA A 5 -8.74 -24.32 6.00
C ALA A 5 -8.71 -22.88 6.53
N CYS A 6 -8.67 -21.87 5.63
CA CYS A 6 -8.78 -20.47 6.01
C CYS A 6 -10.13 -20.18 6.69
N ARG A 7 -11.22 -20.75 6.16
CA ARG A 7 -12.57 -20.58 6.70
C ARG A 7 -12.69 -21.10 8.12
N GLU A 8 -12.14 -22.27 8.38
CA GLU A 8 -12.13 -22.88 9.72
C GLU A 8 -11.31 -22.08 10.74
N VAL A 9 -10.14 -21.56 10.33
CA VAL A 9 -9.37 -20.64 11.19
C VAL A 9 -10.19 -19.41 11.56
N ILE A 10 -10.88 -18.81 10.59
CA ILE A 10 -11.67 -17.59 10.83
C ILE A 10 -12.85 -17.89 11.75
N GLU A 11 -13.55 -19.01 11.56
CA GLU A 11 -14.65 -19.44 12.44
C GLU A 11 -14.16 -19.68 13.88
N GLY A 12 -13.04 -20.38 14.04
CA GLY A 12 -12.41 -20.59 15.35
C GLY A 12 -12.01 -19.28 16.03
N LEU A 13 -11.53 -18.28 15.27
CA LEU A 13 -11.21 -16.95 15.81
C LEU A 13 -12.46 -16.13 16.17
N MET A 14 -13.54 -16.27 15.40
CA MET A 14 -14.80 -15.57 15.66
C MET A 14 -15.49 -16.06 16.93
N ALA A 15 -15.37 -17.35 17.26
CA ALA A 15 -15.92 -17.96 18.46
C ALA A 15 -15.26 -17.47 19.77
N LEU A 16 -14.04 -16.94 19.70
CA LEU A 16 -13.35 -16.38 20.86
C LEU A 16 -13.85 -14.95 21.14
N GLU A 17 -14.10 -14.60 22.40
CA GLU A 17 -14.48 -13.23 22.77
C GLU A 17 -13.37 -12.23 22.44
N ARG A 18 -12.12 -12.56 22.78
CA ARG A 18 -10.93 -11.72 22.57
C ARG A 18 -9.79 -12.54 21.95
N PRO A 19 -9.81 -12.75 20.62
CA PRO A 19 -8.77 -13.53 19.95
C PRO A 19 -7.41 -12.81 20.01
N THR A 20 -6.37 -13.55 20.35
CA THR A 20 -4.99 -13.04 20.45
C THR A 20 -4.13 -13.52 19.27
N PRO A 21 -2.97 -12.90 19.02
CA PRO A 21 -2.05 -13.37 17.97
C PRO A 21 -1.60 -14.82 18.17
N ARG A 22 -1.51 -15.27 19.43
CA ARG A 22 -1.20 -16.67 19.74
C ARG A 22 -2.30 -17.63 19.30
N ASP A 23 -3.56 -17.22 19.38
CA ASP A 23 -4.70 -18.04 18.96
C ASP A 23 -4.73 -18.19 17.44
N VAL A 24 -4.35 -17.14 16.70
CA VAL A 24 -4.18 -17.20 15.24
C VAL A 24 -3.15 -18.26 14.86
N GLU A 25 -1.97 -18.23 15.47
CA GLU A 25 -0.91 -19.20 15.15
C GLU A 25 -1.29 -20.63 15.56
N LYS A 26 -1.95 -20.81 16.71
CA LYS A 26 -2.47 -22.12 17.14
C LYS A 26 -3.48 -22.69 16.16
N LEU A 27 -4.43 -21.87 15.69
CA LEU A 27 -5.47 -22.31 14.75
C LEU A 27 -4.87 -22.62 13.37
N LYS A 28 -3.95 -21.79 12.88
CA LYS A 28 -3.21 -22.06 11.64
C LYS A 28 -2.44 -23.39 11.70
N LEU A 29 -1.74 -23.65 12.81
CA LEU A 29 -1.02 -24.91 13.03
C LEU A 29 -1.95 -26.13 13.06
N ARG A 30 -3.16 -25.97 13.59
CA ARG A 30 -4.18 -27.04 13.62
C ARG A 30 -4.62 -27.39 12.20
N VAL A 31 -5.07 -26.39 11.43
CA VAL A 31 -5.55 -26.62 10.07
C VAL A 31 -4.44 -27.07 9.12
N LEU A 32 -3.19 -26.65 9.35
CA LEU A 32 -2.03 -27.15 8.60
C LEU A 32 -1.92 -28.67 8.70
N LYS A 33 -2.14 -29.23 9.90
CA LYS A 33 -2.09 -30.68 10.15
C LYS A 33 -3.33 -31.40 9.62
N GLU A 34 -4.52 -30.88 9.91
CA GLU A 34 -5.79 -31.52 9.54
C GLU A 34 -6.00 -31.56 8.02
N TYR A 35 -5.74 -30.45 7.34
CA TYR A 35 -5.88 -30.34 5.89
C TYR A 35 -4.62 -30.73 5.12
N LYS A 36 -3.56 -31.17 5.83
CA LYS A 36 -2.25 -31.55 5.26
C LYS A 36 -1.74 -30.53 4.24
N LEU A 37 -1.81 -29.24 4.58
CA LEU A 37 -1.43 -28.19 3.66
C LEU A 37 0.10 -28.21 3.46
N GLU A 38 0.54 -27.99 2.23
CA GLU A 38 1.98 -27.88 1.91
C GLU A 38 2.65 -26.67 2.58
N ARG A 39 1.85 -25.65 2.94
CA ARG A 39 2.33 -24.42 3.57
C ARG A 39 1.32 -23.89 4.57
N MET A 40 1.85 -23.14 5.54
CA MET A 40 1.02 -22.41 6.50
C MET A 40 0.18 -21.31 5.82
N PRO A 41 -1.12 -21.20 6.13
CA PRO A 41 -1.94 -20.07 5.67
C PRO A 41 -1.35 -18.73 6.14
N ARG A 42 -1.13 -17.79 5.21
CA ARG A 42 -0.63 -16.45 5.55
C ARG A 42 -1.78 -15.60 6.08
N ASN A 43 -1.45 -14.55 6.83
CA ASN A 43 -2.48 -13.57 7.25
C ASN A 43 -3.18 -12.94 6.05
N SER A 44 -2.49 -12.73 4.93
CA SER A 44 -3.10 -12.24 3.70
C SER A 44 -4.15 -13.19 3.13
N ASP A 45 -3.92 -14.50 3.24
CA ASP A 45 -4.83 -15.53 2.74
C ASP A 45 -6.11 -15.56 3.61
N LEU A 46 -5.95 -15.44 4.94
CA LEU A 46 -7.08 -15.29 5.86
C LEU A 46 -7.87 -14.00 5.61
N ILE A 47 -7.19 -12.87 5.41
CA ILE A 47 -7.83 -11.57 5.13
C ILE A 47 -8.65 -11.63 3.83
N ALA A 48 -8.17 -12.34 2.81
CA ALA A 48 -8.90 -12.51 1.56
C ALA A 48 -10.21 -13.30 1.73
N CYS A 49 -10.28 -14.19 2.72
CA CYS A 49 -11.45 -15.01 3.02
C CYS A 49 -12.43 -14.38 4.04
N LEU A 50 -12.14 -13.18 4.56
CA LEU A 50 -12.99 -12.51 5.55
C LEU A 50 -14.27 -11.94 4.93
N ARG A 51 -15.41 -12.27 5.54
CA ARG A 51 -16.71 -11.65 5.25
C ARG A 51 -16.81 -10.24 5.86
N PRO A 52 -17.68 -9.35 5.35
CA PRO A 52 -17.81 -7.98 5.83
C PRO A 52 -18.03 -7.86 7.34
N GLU A 53 -18.75 -8.82 7.94
CA GLU A 53 -19.13 -8.84 9.35
C GLU A 53 -17.96 -9.25 10.26
N GLU A 54 -17.00 -10.00 9.72
CA GLU A 54 -15.84 -10.54 10.44
C GLU A 54 -14.66 -9.55 10.45
N ARG A 55 -14.60 -8.70 9.42
CA ARG A 55 -13.53 -7.72 9.22
C ARG A 55 -13.31 -6.80 10.42
N PRO A 56 -14.34 -6.20 11.05
CA PRO A 56 -14.12 -5.31 12.20
C PRO A 56 -13.40 -5.99 13.37
N LYS A 57 -13.68 -7.28 13.62
CA LYS A 57 -13.11 -8.05 14.73
C LYS A 57 -11.72 -8.59 14.40
N LEU A 58 -11.53 -9.16 13.21
CA LEU A 58 -10.33 -9.93 12.89
C LEU A 58 -9.28 -9.17 12.07
N LEU A 59 -9.67 -8.15 11.30
CA LEU A 59 -8.72 -7.37 10.50
C LEU A 59 -7.65 -6.66 11.36
N PRO A 60 -7.97 -6.08 12.53
CA PRO A 60 -6.96 -5.48 13.41
C PRO A 60 -5.95 -6.49 13.96
N LEU A 61 -6.37 -7.75 14.10
CA LEU A 61 -5.56 -8.86 14.60
C LEU A 61 -4.66 -9.44 13.50
N LEU A 62 -5.19 -9.61 12.29
CA LEU A 62 -4.50 -10.23 11.16
C LEU A 62 -3.56 -9.26 10.43
N ARG A 63 -3.78 -7.93 10.54
CA ARG A 63 -2.86 -6.94 9.96
C ARG A 63 -1.58 -6.85 10.79
N LEU A 64 -0.49 -7.34 10.20
CA LEU A 64 0.85 -7.34 10.80
C LEU A 64 1.34 -5.92 11.16
N LYS A 65 0.99 -4.92 10.34
CA LYS A 65 1.29 -3.50 10.59
C LYS A 65 0.01 -2.68 10.57
N LYS A 66 -0.24 -1.98 11.67
CA LYS A 66 -1.36 -1.02 11.79
C LYS A 66 -1.15 0.22 10.90
N VAL A 67 0.11 0.54 10.58
CA VAL A 67 0.52 1.71 9.78
C VAL A 67 1.26 1.28 8.52
N ARG A 68 1.13 2.06 7.44
CA ARG A 68 1.81 1.79 6.16
C ARG A 68 3.30 2.17 6.18
N SER A 69 3.73 3.00 7.14
CA SER A 69 5.13 3.42 7.33
C SER A 69 5.61 3.08 8.74
N ILE A 70 6.82 2.53 8.88
CA ILE A 70 7.41 2.16 10.18
C ILE A 70 7.70 3.41 11.03
N SER A 71 8.03 4.54 10.40
CA SER A 71 8.32 5.80 11.10
C SER A 71 7.06 6.61 11.44
N GLY A 72 5.88 6.22 10.94
CA GLY A 72 4.68 7.07 10.96
C GLY A 72 4.76 8.29 10.03
N VAL A 73 5.90 8.55 9.39
CA VAL A 73 6.09 9.63 8.42
C VAL A 73 5.81 9.12 7.01
N VAL A 74 5.05 9.90 6.24
CA VAL A 74 4.70 9.60 4.85
C VAL A 74 5.19 10.75 3.98
N VAL A 75 6.18 10.47 3.12
CA VAL A 75 6.77 11.47 2.23
C VAL A 75 5.88 11.66 1.00
N ILE A 76 5.50 12.92 0.75
CA ILE A 76 4.72 13.34 -0.42
C ILE A 76 5.59 14.27 -1.27
N THR A 77 6.10 13.76 -2.38
CA THR A 77 6.83 14.54 -3.37
C THR A 77 5.86 15.20 -4.35
N VAL A 78 5.99 16.51 -4.53
CA VAL A 78 5.27 17.31 -5.54
C VAL A 78 6.28 17.97 -6.47
N MET A 79 5.84 18.36 -7.66
CA MET A 79 6.65 19.11 -8.61
C MET A 79 6.00 20.44 -8.94
N ALA A 80 6.83 21.48 -9.02
CA ALA A 80 6.42 22.77 -9.55
C ALA A 80 6.15 22.67 -11.07
N GLU A 81 5.39 23.62 -11.58
CA GLU A 81 5.15 23.78 -13.02
C GLU A 81 6.47 23.90 -13.79
N PRO A 82 6.59 23.31 -14.99
CA PRO A 82 7.75 23.50 -15.86
C PRO A 82 8.06 24.97 -16.12
N ARG A 83 9.25 25.42 -15.72
CA ARG A 83 9.77 26.78 -15.97
C ARG A 83 11.12 26.72 -16.68
N PRO A 84 11.42 27.70 -17.55
CA PRO A 84 12.71 27.76 -18.22
C PRO A 84 13.83 27.93 -17.20
N CYS A 85 15.04 27.50 -17.59
CA CYS A 85 16.22 27.72 -16.77
C CYS A 85 16.42 29.23 -16.60
N PRO A 86 16.82 29.74 -15.41
CA PRO A 86 17.15 31.15 -15.24
C PRO A 86 18.40 31.57 -16.02
N LYS A 87 19.21 30.61 -16.48
CA LYS A 87 20.35 30.86 -17.36
C LYS A 87 19.86 31.11 -18.80
N PRO A 88 20.64 31.82 -19.63
CA PRO A 88 20.30 32.03 -21.04
C PRO A 88 20.03 30.72 -21.79
N GLU A 89 20.82 29.69 -21.49
CA GLU A 89 20.65 28.35 -22.04
C GLU A 89 20.65 27.30 -20.92
N PRO A 90 19.83 26.24 -21.02
CA PRO A 90 19.92 25.09 -20.13
C PRO A 90 21.29 24.42 -20.18
N CYS A 91 21.69 23.76 -19.08
CA CYS A 91 22.92 22.97 -19.07
C CYS A 91 22.87 21.89 -20.16
N ILE A 92 24.00 21.63 -20.84
CA ILE A 92 24.10 20.63 -21.93
C ILE A 92 23.67 19.21 -21.52
N TYR A 93 23.72 18.89 -20.23
CA TYR A 93 23.31 17.60 -19.68
C TYR A 93 21.87 17.58 -19.15
N CYS A 94 21.11 18.67 -19.26
CA CYS A 94 19.74 18.74 -18.75
C CYS A 94 18.80 17.95 -19.67
N PRO A 95 18.18 16.85 -19.21
CA PRO A 95 17.32 16.01 -20.06
C PRO A 95 15.90 16.56 -20.24
N GLY A 96 15.54 17.63 -19.54
CA GLY A 96 14.15 18.08 -19.41
C GLY A 96 13.98 19.58 -19.55
N GLY A 97 12.82 20.06 -19.13
CA GLY A 97 12.45 21.48 -19.20
C GLY A 97 11.13 21.70 -19.95
N PRO A 98 10.70 22.97 -20.07
CA PRO A 98 9.39 23.30 -20.63
C PRO A 98 9.13 22.75 -22.03
N SER A 99 10.15 22.67 -22.88
CA SER A 99 10.06 22.08 -24.23
C SER A 99 9.65 20.61 -24.23
N SER A 100 9.97 19.89 -23.15
CA SER A 100 9.60 18.47 -22.95
C SER A 100 8.37 18.31 -22.06
N GLY A 101 7.74 19.42 -21.62
CA GLY A 101 6.61 19.40 -20.69
C GLY A 101 6.96 18.92 -19.28
N THR A 102 8.24 18.96 -18.91
CA THR A 102 8.75 18.49 -17.61
C THR A 102 9.47 19.59 -16.85
N PRO A 103 9.54 19.53 -15.51
CA PRO A 103 10.44 20.39 -14.77
C PRO A 103 11.90 20.13 -15.20
N GLN A 104 12.76 21.12 -14.98
CA GLN A 104 14.19 20.99 -15.27
C GLN A 104 14.77 19.74 -14.62
N SER A 105 15.66 19.06 -15.33
CA SER A 105 16.33 17.83 -14.90
C SER A 105 15.47 16.55 -14.82
N TYR A 106 14.18 16.57 -15.22
CA TYR A 106 13.32 15.38 -15.22
C TYR A 106 12.96 14.90 -16.62
N THR A 107 12.84 13.57 -16.78
CA THR A 107 12.48 12.94 -18.06
C THR A 107 10.97 12.83 -18.28
N GLY A 108 10.17 12.95 -17.21
CA GLY A 108 8.71 12.81 -17.27
C GLY A 108 8.22 11.40 -17.05
N LEU A 109 9.11 10.40 -17.01
CA LEU A 109 8.77 9.00 -16.80
C LEU A 109 8.76 8.62 -15.31
N GLU A 110 9.32 9.47 -14.45
CA GLU A 110 9.39 9.25 -13.03
C GLU A 110 7.97 9.28 -12.42
N PRO A 111 7.68 8.44 -11.40
CA PRO A 111 6.35 8.40 -10.79
C PRO A 111 5.86 9.76 -10.28
N ALA A 112 6.77 10.58 -9.75
CA ALA A 112 6.42 11.91 -9.25
C ALA A 112 6.08 12.88 -10.39
N CYS A 113 6.86 12.86 -11.49
CA CYS A 113 6.59 13.71 -12.64
C CYS A 113 5.29 13.33 -13.35
N ARG A 114 5.04 12.04 -13.55
CA ARG A 114 3.76 11.57 -14.11
C ARG A 114 2.55 11.98 -13.28
N ARG A 115 2.65 11.91 -11.94
CA ARG A 115 1.59 12.40 -11.06
C ARG A 115 1.43 13.92 -11.17
N ALA A 116 2.52 14.66 -11.27
CA ALA A 116 2.46 16.11 -11.45
C ALA A 116 1.76 16.49 -12.76
N ILE A 117 2.15 15.86 -13.88
CA ILE A 117 1.51 16.03 -15.20
C ILE A 117 0.01 15.72 -15.13
N GLN A 118 -0.38 14.58 -14.53
CA GLN A 118 -1.79 14.20 -14.34
C GLN A 118 -2.61 15.21 -13.54
N ASN A 119 -1.97 15.94 -12.63
CA ASN A 119 -2.62 16.96 -11.80
C ASN A 119 -2.42 18.38 -12.35
N GLY A 120 -1.85 18.54 -13.54
CA GLY A 120 -1.57 19.85 -14.15
C GLY A 120 -0.61 20.70 -13.31
N PHE A 121 0.31 20.07 -12.58
CA PHE A 121 1.25 20.69 -11.64
C PHE A 121 0.60 21.52 -10.52
N ASP A 122 -0.72 21.38 -10.30
CA ASP A 122 -1.41 22.05 -9.21
C ASP A 122 -0.98 21.47 -7.85
N PRO A 123 -0.49 22.29 -6.90
CA PRO A 123 0.07 21.79 -5.65
C PRO A 123 -0.99 21.11 -4.78
N TYR A 124 -2.20 21.65 -4.73
CA TYR A 124 -3.29 21.11 -3.92
C TYR A 124 -3.72 19.73 -4.44
N ARG A 125 -3.95 19.61 -5.75
CA ARG A 125 -4.37 18.37 -6.41
C ARG A 125 -3.30 17.28 -6.30
N GLN A 126 -2.01 17.62 -6.49
CA GLN A 126 -0.92 16.66 -6.32
C GLN A 126 -0.89 16.07 -4.90
N VAL A 127 -1.01 16.91 -3.86
CA VAL A 127 -1.04 16.45 -2.47
C VAL A 127 -2.30 15.65 -2.19
N ALA A 128 -3.48 16.18 -2.53
CA ALA A 128 -4.76 15.53 -2.27
C ALA A 128 -4.85 14.14 -2.92
N ALA A 129 -4.44 14.02 -4.19
CA ALA A 129 -4.41 12.75 -4.90
C ALA A 129 -3.45 11.76 -4.23
N ARG A 130 -2.26 12.22 -3.81
CA ARG A 130 -1.27 11.35 -3.16
C ARG A 130 -1.71 10.91 -1.77
N VAL A 131 -2.33 11.78 -0.97
CA VAL A 131 -2.95 11.43 0.32
C VAL A 131 -4.06 10.40 0.13
N LYS A 132 -4.96 10.61 -0.84
CA LYS A 132 -6.06 9.67 -1.14
C LYS A 132 -5.53 8.29 -1.53
N GLN A 133 -4.47 8.22 -2.33
CA GLN A 133 -3.81 6.97 -2.71
C GLN A 133 -3.18 6.24 -1.52
N LEU A 134 -2.69 6.98 -0.53
CA LEU A 134 -1.96 6.44 0.62
C LEU A 134 -2.84 6.10 1.83
N ARG A 135 -4.09 6.56 1.86
CA ARG A 135 -5.13 6.02 2.74
C ARG A 135 -5.43 4.56 2.36
#